data_AF-A0A286EED5-F1
#
_entry.id   AF-A0A286EED5-F1
#
_cell.length_a   1.000
_cell.length_b   1.000
_cell.length_c   1.000
_cell.angle_alpha   90.00
_cell.angle_beta   90.00
_cell.angle_gamma   90.00
#
_symmetry.space_group_name_H-M   'P 1'
#
loop_
_entity.id
_entity.type
_entity.pdbx_description
1 polymer ?
#
loop_
_entity_poly.entity_id
_entity_poly.type
_entity_poly.pdbx_seq_one_letter_code
_entity_poly.pdbx_strand_id
1 'polypeptide(L)'
;MGEYTVIVLSNKRKAAHQNSNGICILCNKPILSHEKWSVEHFIPRAIYKWIPKPEIEWQVESDANLFAVHMDCNLNKNAEIPTVRTINALRVAPSVKEKLLLVYWAIYDDIEAYRSMKQSVWAKQNGACAFCEKAIRLTKATLRRIDNRFERSRENAMCLCFHCSLRAARPAHKQKMVNRKRLLSK
;
A
#
# COMPACT_ATOMS: atom_id res chain seq x y z
N MET A 1 13.79 -22.29 11.74
CA MET A 1 13.07 -21.23 10.96
C MET A 1 12.10 -20.37 11.80
N GLY A 2 11.70 -20.78 13.01
CA GLY A 2 10.80 -20.00 13.87
C GLY A 2 11.44 -18.78 14.56
N GLU A 3 12.62 -18.94 15.17
CA GLU A 3 13.27 -17.88 15.96
C GLU A 3 13.72 -16.66 15.12
N TYR A 4 14.31 -16.90 13.95
CA TYR A 4 14.74 -15.81 13.05
C TYR A 4 13.57 -14.92 12.61
N THR A 5 12.41 -15.54 12.34
CA THR A 5 11.19 -14.82 11.96
C THR A 5 10.66 -13.98 13.13
N VAL A 6 10.72 -14.49 14.37
CA VAL A 6 10.29 -13.76 15.57
C VAL A 6 11.19 -12.56 15.86
N ILE A 7 12.52 -12.69 15.68
CA ILE A 7 13.49 -11.61 15.89
C ILE A 7 13.36 -10.51 14.82
N VAL A 8 13.15 -10.87 13.55
CA VAL A 8 12.95 -9.87 12.48
C VAL A 8 11.64 -9.11 12.68
N LEU A 9 10.57 -9.79 13.10
CA LEU A 9 9.29 -9.15 13.40
C LEU A 9 9.39 -8.23 14.64
N SER A 10 10.17 -8.59 15.66
CA SER A 10 10.35 -7.75 16.85
C SER A 10 11.15 -6.49 16.52
N ASN A 11 12.17 -6.58 15.67
CA ASN A 11 12.97 -5.43 15.23
C ASN A 11 12.14 -4.44 14.38
N LYS A 12 11.36 -4.92 13.40
CA LYS A 12 10.47 -4.06 12.60
C LYS A 12 9.42 -3.35 13.47
N ARG A 13 8.87 -4.03 14.48
CA ARG A 13 7.93 -3.41 15.43
C ARG A 13 8.60 -2.34 16.28
N LYS A 14 9.84 -2.56 16.73
CA LYS A 14 10.61 -1.57 17.50
C LYS A 14 10.90 -0.32 16.67
N ALA A 15 11.41 -0.49 15.46
CA ALA A 15 11.69 0.62 14.54
C ALA A 15 10.42 1.44 14.25
N ALA A 16 9.31 0.76 13.92
CA ALA A 16 8.02 1.39 13.68
C ALA A 16 7.53 2.23 14.88
N HIS A 17 7.65 1.69 16.09
CA HIS A 17 7.25 2.40 17.31
C HIS A 17 8.15 3.61 17.60
N GLN A 18 9.47 3.49 17.37
CA GLN A 18 10.43 4.57 17.53
C GLN A 18 10.20 5.71 16.53
N ASN A 19 10.02 5.40 15.24
CA ASN A 19 9.75 6.40 14.21
C ASN A 19 8.45 7.17 14.47
N SER A 20 7.41 6.47 14.93
CA SER A 20 6.13 7.06 15.30
C SER A 20 6.17 7.82 16.63
N ASN A 21 7.15 7.56 17.49
CA ASN A 21 7.19 8.03 18.87
C ASN A 21 5.86 7.83 19.62
N GLY A 22 5.25 6.66 19.46
CA GLY A 22 3.95 6.34 20.06
C GLY A 22 2.75 7.14 19.49
N ILE A 23 2.91 7.88 18.40
CA ILE A 23 1.83 8.62 17.72
C ILE A 23 1.47 7.90 16.42
N CYS A 24 0.19 7.60 16.23
CA CYS A 24 -0.29 7.02 14.98
C CYS A 24 -0.18 8.06 13.86
N ILE A 25 0.66 7.79 12.86
CA ILE A 25 0.91 8.70 11.74
C ILE A 25 -0.29 8.93 10.81
N LEU A 26 -1.35 8.13 10.92
CA LEU A 26 -2.55 8.25 10.09
C LEU A 26 -3.61 9.17 10.71
N CYS A 27 -3.73 9.18 12.04
CA CYS A 27 -4.75 9.96 12.75
C CYS A 27 -4.18 11.03 13.69
N ASN A 28 -2.85 11.08 13.86
CA ASN A 28 -2.12 11.98 14.75
C ASN A 28 -2.52 11.88 16.24
N LYS A 29 -3.09 10.73 16.65
CA LYS A 29 -3.42 10.44 18.06
C LYS A 29 -2.38 9.51 18.67
N PRO A 30 -2.12 9.63 19.99
CA PRO A 30 -1.31 8.66 20.72
C PRO A 30 -1.84 7.24 20.54
N ILE A 31 -0.94 6.26 20.54
CA ILE A 31 -1.24 4.83 20.64
C ILE A 31 -1.08 4.47 22.10
N LEU A 32 -2.19 4.18 22.78
CA LEU A 32 -2.19 3.83 24.19
C LEU A 32 -1.78 2.37 24.39
N SER A 33 -1.26 2.04 25.58
CA SER A 33 -0.71 0.70 25.89
C SER A 33 -1.71 -0.45 25.71
N HIS A 34 -3.01 -0.18 25.86
CA HIS A 34 -4.09 -1.16 25.71
C HIS A 34 -4.63 -1.25 24.28
N GLU A 35 -4.22 -0.36 23.36
CA GLU A 35 -4.72 -0.33 21.99
C GLU A 35 -3.95 -1.30 21.08
N LYS A 36 -4.69 -1.92 20.14
CA LYS A 36 -4.08 -2.73 19.10
C LYS A 36 -3.53 -1.85 17.98
N TRP A 37 -2.27 -2.09 17.63
CA TRP A 37 -1.59 -1.38 16.55
C TRP A 37 -0.85 -2.35 15.61
N SER A 38 -0.57 -1.86 14.40
CA SER A 38 0.12 -2.59 13.34
C SER A 38 1.32 -1.80 12.82
N VAL A 39 2.30 -2.51 12.26
CA VAL A 39 3.39 -1.90 11.49
C VAL A 39 2.87 -1.58 10.09
N GLU A 40 3.11 -0.35 9.64
CA GLU A 40 2.74 0.14 8.34
C GLU A 40 3.93 0.70 7.58
N HIS A 41 3.99 0.43 6.28
CA HIS A 41 4.91 1.07 5.35
C HIS A 41 4.31 2.38 4.86
N PHE A 42 4.95 3.52 5.10
CA PHE A 42 4.41 4.82 4.67
C PHE A 42 4.36 4.91 3.14
N ILE A 43 5.48 4.64 2.49
CA ILE A 43 5.58 4.36 1.06
C ILE A 43 5.18 2.89 0.84
N PRO A 44 4.10 2.62 0.10
CA PRO A 44 3.49 1.29 0.11
C PRO A 44 4.27 0.26 -0.71
N ARG A 45 4.34 -0.97 -0.18
CA ARG A 45 4.83 -2.18 -0.87
C ARG A 45 4.19 -2.47 -2.23
N ALA A 46 3.08 -1.79 -2.55
CA ALA A 46 2.48 -1.88 -3.87
C ALA A 46 3.45 -1.42 -4.97
N ILE A 47 4.35 -0.48 -4.71
CA ILE A 47 5.29 0.06 -5.71
C ILE A 47 6.21 -1.07 -6.22
N TYR A 48 7.02 -1.68 -5.36
CA TYR A 48 7.92 -2.77 -5.80
C TYR A 48 7.18 -4.03 -6.23
N LYS A 49 5.94 -4.26 -5.75
CA LYS A 49 5.14 -5.39 -6.23
C LYS A 49 4.79 -5.25 -7.70
N TRP A 50 4.54 -4.04 -8.18
CA TRP A 50 4.15 -3.77 -9.56
C TRP A 50 5.33 -3.33 -10.45
N ILE A 51 6.41 -2.85 -9.84
CA ILE A 51 7.67 -2.48 -10.50
C ILE A 51 8.76 -3.27 -9.79
N PRO A 52 9.02 -4.53 -10.20
CA PRO A 52 9.83 -5.46 -9.41
C PRO A 52 11.33 -5.23 -9.63
N LYS A 53 11.86 -4.15 -9.04
CA LYS A 53 13.30 -3.92 -8.96
C LYS A 53 13.82 -4.10 -7.53
N PRO A 54 14.91 -4.86 -7.30
CA PRO A 54 15.44 -5.14 -5.96
C PRO A 54 15.73 -3.88 -5.13
N GLU A 55 16.25 -2.83 -5.78
CA GLU A 55 16.56 -1.56 -5.14
C GLU A 55 15.31 -0.88 -4.56
N ILE A 56 14.16 -0.97 -5.23
CA ILE A 56 12.90 -0.42 -4.72
C ILE A 56 12.43 -1.21 -3.51
N GLU A 57 12.54 -2.54 -3.56
CA GLU A 57 12.17 -3.40 -2.43
C GLU A 57 13.03 -3.07 -1.21
N TRP A 58 14.35 -2.91 -1.37
CA TRP A 58 15.25 -2.54 -0.28
C TRP A 58 14.88 -1.19 0.35
N GLN A 59 14.59 -0.18 -0.48
CA GLN A 59 14.18 1.14 0.01
C GLN A 59 12.84 1.07 0.74
N VAL A 60 11.83 0.42 0.15
CA VAL A 60 10.49 0.33 0.74
C VAL A 60 10.47 -0.53 2.00
N GLU A 61 11.26 -1.60 2.10
CA GLU A 61 11.31 -2.46 3.28
C GLU A 61 12.23 -1.93 4.40
N SER A 62 12.93 -0.81 4.17
CA SER A 62 13.81 -0.18 5.14
C SER A 62 13.08 0.30 6.39
N ASP A 63 13.78 0.30 7.52
CA ASP A 63 13.24 0.76 8.81
C ASP A 63 12.76 2.22 8.77
N ALA A 64 13.38 3.07 7.94
CA ALA A 64 12.98 4.47 7.76
C ALA A 64 11.55 4.63 7.22
N ASN A 65 11.01 3.60 6.55
CA ASN A 65 9.68 3.60 5.97
C ASN A 65 8.63 2.94 6.88
N LEU A 66 9.00 2.46 8.07
CA LEU A 66 8.11 1.75 8.99
C LEU A 66 7.56 2.66 10.07
N PHE A 67 6.24 2.58 10.32
CA PHE A 67 5.56 3.36 11.34
C PHE A 67 4.52 2.52 12.08
N ALA A 68 4.34 2.81 13.37
CA ALA A 68 3.25 2.27 14.16
C ALA A 68 1.96 3.06 13.88
N VAL A 69 0.87 2.33 13.62
CA VAL A 69 -0.46 2.90 13.35
C VAL A 69 -1.54 2.08 14.06
N HIS A 70 -2.62 2.72 14.50
CA HIS A 70 -3.83 2.00 14.96
C HIS A 70 -4.32 1.03 13.88
N MET A 71 -4.72 -0.18 14.29
CA MET A 71 -5.22 -1.18 13.33
C MET A 71 -6.42 -0.65 12.54
N ASP A 72 -7.35 0.06 13.20
CA ASP A 72 -8.54 0.61 12.53
C ASP A 72 -8.18 1.74 11.55
N CYS A 73 -7.18 2.57 11.88
CA CYS A 73 -6.68 3.56 10.94
C CYS A 73 -6.08 2.88 9.71
N ASN A 74 -5.32 1.79 9.91
CA ASN A 74 -4.72 1.04 8.81
C ASN A 74 -5.78 0.39 7.90
N LEU A 75 -6.86 -0.12 8.49
CA LEU A 75 -7.99 -0.69 7.72
C LEU A 75 -8.73 0.36 6.91
N ASN A 76 -8.85 1.60 7.41
CA ASN A 76 -9.66 2.65 6.78
C ASN A 76 -8.87 3.63 5.89
N LYS A 77 -7.54 3.52 5.86
CA LYS A 77 -6.68 4.43 5.09
C LYS A 77 -6.99 4.42 3.58
N ASN A 78 -6.64 5.51 2.92
CA ASN A 78 -6.69 5.59 1.46
C ASN A 78 -5.60 4.71 0.82
N ALA A 79 -5.81 4.33 -0.44
CA ALA A 79 -4.77 3.72 -1.28
C ALA A 79 -3.96 4.80 -2.02
N GLU A 80 -3.83 5.98 -1.41
CA GLU A 80 -3.12 7.12 -1.94
C GLU A 80 -1.61 6.92 -1.77
N ILE A 81 -0.85 7.39 -2.76
CA ILE A 81 0.61 7.28 -2.74
C ILE A 81 1.17 8.57 -2.14
N PRO A 82 1.99 8.49 -1.08
CA PRO A 82 2.48 9.67 -0.39
C PRO A 82 3.30 10.58 -1.32
N THR A 83 3.26 11.88 -1.07
CA THR A 83 4.08 12.92 -1.70
C THR A 83 5.06 13.51 -0.70
N VAL A 84 6.04 14.28 -1.18
CA VAL A 84 6.91 15.13 -0.35
C VAL A 84 6.09 15.98 0.63
N ARG A 85 4.97 16.57 0.16
CA ARG A 85 4.07 17.35 1.02
C ARG A 85 3.50 16.51 2.16
N THR A 86 3.06 15.28 1.89
CA THR A 86 2.54 14.41 2.96
C THR A 86 3.62 13.93 3.92
N ILE A 87 4.86 13.74 3.46
CA ILE A 87 6.00 13.40 4.33
C ILE A 87 6.30 14.57 5.27
N ASN A 88 6.39 15.79 4.73
CA ASN A 88 6.67 16.99 5.51
C ASN A 88 5.57 17.29 6.54
N ALA A 89 4.33 16.92 6.25
CA ALA A 89 3.18 17.09 7.15
C ALA A 89 3.12 16.06 8.30
N LEU A 90 3.97 15.02 8.31
CA LEU A 90 3.98 14.03 9.39
C LEU A 90 4.32 14.69 10.75
N ARG A 91 3.68 14.23 11.82
CA ARG A 91 3.99 14.65 13.19
C ARG A 91 5.01 13.71 13.84
N VAL A 92 6.20 13.67 13.26
CA VAL A 92 7.35 12.87 13.73
C VAL A 92 8.60 13.74 13.79
N ALA A 93 9.66 13.23 14.42
CA ALA A 93 10.92 13.94 14.55
C ALA A 93 11.49 14.35 13.17
N PRO A 94 12.13 15.53 13.03
CA PRO A 94 12.70 15.98 11.76
C PRO A 94 13.65 14.97 11.11
N SER A 95 14.52 14.32 11.91
CA SER A 95 15.45 13.30 11.43
C SER A 95 14.75 12.05 10.85
N VAL A 96 13.55 11.72 11.30
CA VAL A 96 12.74 10.63 10.71
C VAL A 96 12.19 11.06 9.35
N LYS A 97 11.76 12.32 9.21
CA LYS A 97 11.30 12.88 7.92
C LYS A 97 12.42 12.90 6.90
N GLU A 98 13.61 13.34 7.29
CA GLU A 98 14.80 13.38 6.42
C GLU A 98 15.13 11.99 5.89
N LYS A 99 15.19 10.98 6.76
CA LYS A 99 15.41 9.59 6.35
C LYS A 99 14.32 9.09 5.40
N LEU A 100 13.06 9.39 5.68
CA LEU A 100 11.96 9.00 4.81
C LEU A 100 11.98 9.73 3.45
N LEU A 101 12.42 10.99 3.42
CA LEU A 101 12.63 11.73 2.17
C LEU A 101 13.76 11.12 1.33
N LEU A 102 14.84 10.66 1.94
CA LEU A 102 15.91 9.94 1.24
C LEU A 102 15.36 8.66 0.57
N VAL A 103 14.57 7.88 1.30
CA VAL A 103 13.86 6.71 0.73
C VAL A 103 12.97 7.14 -0.42
N TYR A 104 12.16 8.18 -0.24
CA TYR A 104 11.23 8.68 -1.25
C TYR A 104 11.95 9.09 -2.54
N TRP A 105 13.02 9.87 -2.43
CA TRP A 105 13.77 10.36 -3.57
C TRP A 105 14.55 9.26 -4.29
N ALA A 106 15.06 8.26 -3.56
CA ALA A 106 15.76 7.13 -4.15
C ALA A 106 14.88 6.30 -5.12
N ILE A 107 13.55 6.36 -4.98
CA ILE A 107 12.60 5.59 -5.81
C ILE A 107 11.52 6.49 -6.45
N TYR A 108 11.80 7.78 -6.60
CA TYR A 108 10.81 8.76 -7.05
C TYR A 108 10.23 8.42 -8.42
N ASP A 109 11.07 8.07 -9.39
CA ASP A 109 10.63 7.75 -10.74
C ASP A 109 9.74 6.49 -10.76
N ASP A 110 10.02 5.51 -9.90
CA ASP A 110 9.21 4.31 -9.75
C ASP A 110 7.87 4.60 -9.06
N ILE A 111 7.84 5.54 -8.12
CA ILE A 111 6.61 6.06 -7.53
C ILE A 111 5.72 6.69 -8.62
N GLU A 112 6.31 7.51 -9.50
CA GLU A 112 5.58 8.15 -10.61
C GLU A 112 5.12 7.14 -11.67
N ALA A 113 5.97 6.16 -12.03
CA ALA A 113 5.60 5.08 -12.92
C ALA A 113 4.40 4.28 -12.36
N TYR A 114 4.40 3.99 -11.05
CA TYR A 114 3.28 3.31 -10.40
C TYR A 114 2.01 4.18 -10.41
N ARG A 115 2.12 5.49 -10.12
CA ARG A 115 1.01 6.44 -10.18
C ARG A 115 0.39 6.48 -11.58
N SER A 116 1.22 6.60 -12.60
CA SER A 116 0.82 6.63 -14.02
C SER A 116 0.08 5.36 -14.42
N MET A 117 0.64 4.18 -14.09
CA MET A 117 -0.02 2.89 -14.36
C MET A 117 -1.37 2.79 -13.65
N LYS A 118 -1.45 3.14 -12.36
CA LYS A 118 -2.70 3.11 -11.59
C LYS A 118 -3.75 4.05 -12.19
N GLN A 119 -3.36 5.27 -12.56
CA GLN A 119 -4.24 6.26 -13.18
C GLN A 119 -4.75 5.77 -14.53
N SER A 120 -3.88 5.22 -15.37
CA SER A 120 -4.27 4.70 -16.68
C SER A 120 -5.28 3.55 -16.57
N VAL A 121 -5.05 2.60 -15.66
CA VAL A 121 -5.98 1.48 -15.43
C VAL A 121 -7.31 1.97 -14.87
N TRP A 122 -7.28 2.92 -13.93
CA TRP A 122 -8.49 3.54 -13.38
C TRP A 122 -9.29 4.31 -14.45
N ALA A 123 -8.63 5.09 -15.30
CA ALA A 123 -9.26 5.82 -16.39
C ALA A 123 -9.86 4.89 -17.44
N LYS A 124 -9.16 3.80 -17.82
CA LYS A 124 -9.70 2.75 -18.71
C LYS A 124 -10.96 2.07 -18.15
N GLN A 125 -11.15 2.13 -16.83
CA GLN A 125 -12.35 1.64 -16.16
C GLN A 125 -13.40 2.73 -15.91
N ASN A 126 -13.28 3.90 -16.54
CA ASN A 126 -14.17 5.05 -16.35
C ASN A 126 -14.35 5.44 -14.88
N GLY A 127 -13.29 5.30 -14.10
CA GLY A 127 -13.31 5.59 -12.67
C GLY A 127 -14.19 4.66 -11.83
N ALA A 128 -14.58 3.49 -12.34
CA ALA A 128 -15.38 2.50 -11.63
C ALA A 128 -14.56 1.31 -11.12
N CYS A 129 -15.07 0.65 -10.09
CA CYS A 129 -14.54 -0.63 -9.61
C CYS A 129 -14.76 -1.72 -10.68
N ALA A 130 -13.70 -2.42 -11.08
CA ALA A 130 -13.78 -3.45 -12.13
C ALA A 130 -14.71 -4.63 -11.82
N PHE A 131 -15.19 -4.77 -10.58
CA PHE A 131 -16.03 -5.88 -10.16
C PHE A 131 -17.44 -5.49 -9.77
N CYS A 132 -17.60 -4.45 -8.95
CA CYS A 132 -18.92 -4.01 -8.49
C CYS A 132 -19.44 -2.78 -9.24
N GLU A 133 -18.67 -2.25 -10.20
CA GLU A 133 -19.03 -1.12 -11.09
C GLU A 133 -19.36 0.20 -10.38
N LYS A 134 -19.33 0.23 -9.04
CA LYS A 134 -19.44 1.46 -8.26
C LYS A 134 -18.31 2.42 -8.62
N ALA A 135 -18.66 3.70 -8.80
CA ALA A 135 -17.70 4.78 -8.94
C ALA A 135 -16.72 4.78 -7.75
N ILE A 136 -15.44 4.94 -8.04
CA ILE A 136 -14.35 5.01 -7.06
C ILE A 136 -13.42 6.16 -7.40
N ARG A 137 -13.05 6.95 -6.39
CA ARG A 137 -11.99 7.96 -6.55
C ARG A 137 -10.64 7.26 -6.75
N LEU A 138 -9.73 7.84 -7.54
CA LEU A 138 -8.39 7.29 -7.76
C LEU A 138 -7.63 7.03 -6.44
N THR A 139 -7.76 7.93 -5.45
CA THR A 139 -7.16 7.79 -4.11
C THR A 139 -7.71 6.61 -3.30
N LYS A 140 -8.92 6.12 -3.63
CA LYS A 140 -9.57 4.96 -3.00
C LYS A 140 -9.47 3.68 -3.84
N ALA A 141 -8.95 3.77 -5.06
CA ALA A 141 -8.76 2.62 -5.94
C ALA A 141 -7.51 1.82 -5.54
N THR A 142 -7.63 0.50 -5.40
CA THR A 142 -6.48 -0.41 -5.22
C THR A 142 -6.19 -1.14 -6.52
N LEU A 143 -4.94 -1.10 -6.97
CA LEU A 143 -4.48 -1.86 -8.12
C LEU A 143 -4.30 -3.34 -7.76
N ARG A 144 -4.95 -4.23 -8.52
CA ARG A 144 -4.86 -5.69 -8.38
C ARG A 144 -4.66 -6.32 -9.74
N ARG A 145 -4.11 -7.53 -9.78
CA ARG A 145 -4.10 -8.34 -11.01
C ARG A 145 -5.52 -8.64 -11.47
N ILE A 146 -5.78 -8.85 -12.75
CA ILE A 146 -7.03 -9.43 -13.23
C ILE A 146 -7.01 -10.91 -12.87
N ASP A 147 -6.02 -11.64 -13.34
CA ASP A 147 -5.79 -13.06 -13.07
C ASP A 147 -4.44 -13.25 -12.35
N ASN A 148 -4.45 -14.04 -11.27
CA ASN A 148 -3.28 -14.22 -10.41
C ASN A 148 -2.24 -15.18 -11.00
N ARG A 149 -2.58 -15.92 -12.07
CA ARG A 149 -1.66 -16.80 -12.78
C ARG A 149 -0.67 -16.03 -13.64
N PHE A 150 -1.06 -14.86 -14.12
CA PHE A 150 -0.16 -13.99 -14.87
C PHE A 150 0.60 -13.05 -13.94
N GLU A 151 1.72 -12.55 -14.46
CA GLU A 151 2.53 -11.54 -13.81
C GLU A 151 1.78 -10.21 -13.64
N ARG A 152 2.35 -9.31 -12.85
CA ARG A 152 1.82 -7.96 -12.72
C ARG A 152 2.29 -7.14 -13.91
N SER A 153 1.35 -6.82 -14.78
CA SER A 153 1.53 -5.91 -15.90
C SER A 153 0.32 -4.98 -16.01
N ARG A 154 0.44 -3.90 -16.78
CA ARG A 154 -0.67 -2.98 -17.02
C ARG A 154 -1.85 -3.70 -17.68
N GLU A 155 -1.58 -4.66 -18.55
CA GLU A 155 -2.55 -5.46 -19.31
C GLU A 155 -3.33 -6.40 -18.38
N ASN A 156 -2.63 -6.95 -17.37
CA ASN A 156 -3.23 -7.78 -16.34
C ASN A 156 -3.63 -6.97 -15.09
N ALA A 157 -3.84 -5.65 -15.18
CA ALA A 157 -4.20 -4.82 -14.04
C ALA A 157 -5.69 -4.45 -14.01
N MET A 158 -6.22 -4.29 -12.80
CA MET A 158 -7.53 -3.71 -12.56
C MET A 158 -7.56 -2.89 -11.26
N CYS A 159 -8.38 -1.85 -11.24
CA CYS A 159 -8.67 -1.04 -10.06
C CYS A 159 -9.94 -1.55 -9.37
N LEU A 160 -9.86 -1.75 -8.05
CA LEU A 160 -10.98 -2.19 -7.21
C LEU A 160 -11.26 -1.20 -6.10
N CYS A 161 -12.52 -1.14 -5.64
CA CYS A 161 -12.84 -0.53 -4.35
C CYS A 161 -12.25 -1.34 -3.20
N PHE A 162 -12.11 -0.72 -2.02
CA PHE A 162 -11.58 -1.36 -0.82
C PHE A 162 -12.26 -2.72 -0.51
N HIS A 163 -13.59 -2.77 -0.46
CA HIS A 163 -14.32 -4.01 -0.17
C HIS A 163 -14.07 -5.12 -1.19
N CYS A 164 -14.01 -4.79 -2.47
CA CYS A 164 -13.72 -5.77 -3.52
C CYS A 164 -12.26 -6.22 -3.47
N SER A 165 -11.33 -5.32 -3.13
CA SER A 165 -9.91 -5.61 -2.95
C SER A 165 -9.66 -6.58 -1.80
N LEU A 166 -10.38 -6.43 -0.67
CA LEU A 166 -10.33 -7.39 0.44
C LEU A 166 -10.84 -8.78 0.02
N ARG A 167 -11.98 -8.83 -0.69
CA ARG A 167 -12.53 -10.10 -1.19
C ARG A 167 -11.60 -10.76 -2.22
N ALA A 168 -10.95 -9.98 -3.08
CA ALA A 168 -10.01 -10.46 -4.08
C ALA A 168 -8.75 -11.12 -3.50
N ALA A 169 -8.47 -10.97 -2.21
CA ALA A 169 -7.43 -11.73 -1.52
C ALA A 169 -7.79 -13.22 -1.34
N ARG A 170 -9.09 -13.58 -1.41
CA ARG A 170 -9.57 -14.97 -1.31
C ARG A 170 -9.62 -15.61 -2.70
N PRO A 171 -8.95 -16.76 -2.95
CA PRO A 171 -8.91 -17.40 -4.26
C PRO A 171 -10.28 -17.67 -4.90
N ALA A 172 -11.24 -18.17 -4.12
CA ALA A 172 -12.59 -18.47 -4.61
C ALA A 172 -13.33 -17.22 -5.12
N HIS A 173 -13.20 -16.09 -4.42
CA HIS A 173 -13.79 -14.82 -4.87
C HIS A 173 -13.05 -14.28 -6.10
N LYS A 174 -11.73 -14.44 -6.15
CA LYS A 174 -10.92 -14.02 -7.30
C LYS A 174 -11.35 -14.73 -8.57
N GLN A 175 -11.58 -16.05 -8.53
CA GLN A 175 -12.04 -16.81 -9.68
C GLN A 175 -13.40 -16.31 -10.19
N LYS A 176 -14.33 -16.01 -9.27
CA LYS A 176 -15.63 -15.40 -9.63
C LYS A 176 -15.47 -14.06 -10.35
N MET A 177 -14.53 -13.22 -9.91
CA MET A 177 -14.24 -11.94 -10.56
C MET A 177 -13.68 -12.11 -11.97
N VAL A 178 -12.73 -13.05 -12.15
CA VAL A 178 -12.15 -13.37 -13.46
C VAL A 178 -13.22 -13.87 -14.43
N ASN A 179 -14.08 -14.79 -13.98
CA ASN A 179 -15.15 -15.35 -14.80
C ASN A 179 -16.16 -14.28 -15.21
N ARG A 180 -16.58 -13.39 -14.30
CA ARG A 180 -17.48 -12.27 -14.63
C ARG A 180 -16.87 -11.33 -15.67
N LYS A 181 -15.59 -10.97 -15.56
CA LYS A 181 -14.93 -10.12 -16.56
C LYS A 181 -14.85 -10.79 -17.93
N ARG A 182 -14.55 -12.08 -18.00
CA ARG A 182 -14.54 -12.84 -19.26
C ARG A 182 -15.91 -12.89 -19.92
N LEU A 183 -16.98 -12.95 -19.13
CA LEU A 183 -18.36 -12.90 -19.63
C LEU A 183 -18.75 -11.51 -20.16
N LEU A 184 -18.20 -10.43 -19.59
CA LEU A 184 -18.44 -9.04 -20.02
C LEU A 184 -17.53 -8.56 -21.15
N SER A 185 -16.54 -9.37 -21.56
CA SER A 185 -15.59 -9.05 -22.65
C SER A 185 -15.85 -9.89 -23.91
N LYS A 186 -16.95 -10.64 -23.92
CA LYS A 186 -17.53 -11.30 -25.09
C LYS A 186 -18.73 -10.49 -25.56
#